data_AF-A7GEK8-F1
#
_entry.id   AF-A7GEK8-F1
#
_cell.length_a   1.000
_cell.length_b   1.000
_cell.length_c   1.000
_cell.angle_alpha   90.00
_cell.angle_beta   90.00
_cell.angle_gamma   90.00
#
_symmetry.space_group_name_H-M   'P 1'
#
loop_
_entity.id
_entity.type
_entity.pdbx_description
1 polymer ?
#
loop_
_entity_poly.entity_id
_entity_poly.type
_entity_poly.pdbx_seq_one_letter_code
_entity_poly.pdbx_strand_id
1 'polypeptide(L)'
;MKSITSKVSYLKGLIEGLEVKKDSKEGKVISVMSDILQDIAYEVEEMKESQSIIQEYVDTIDQDLLSLQEDFYDEDEDDDFLEDFLGIECPMCDETIYIDKDVFGGKGNICCPNCHKEISLNNIYSCDYECEELKNKND
;
A
#
# COMPACT_ATOMS: atom_id res chain seq x y z
N MET A 1 2.43 16.61 26.01
CA MET A 1 2.32 15.48 26.95
C MET A 1 3.68 15.28 27.63
N LYS A 2 3.75 14.89 28.91
CA LYS A 2 5.03 14.53 29.55
C LYS A 2 5.55 13.20 28.96
N SER A 3 6.84 13.14 28.57
CA SER A 3 7.46 11.90 28.06
C SER A 3 7.38 10.78 29.09
N ILE A 4 7.46 9.52 28.64
CA ILE A 4 7.47 8.37 29.56
C ILE A 4 8.66 8.49 30.51
N THR A 5 9.83 8.89 30.01
CA THR A 5 11.02 9.20 30.81
C THR A 5 10.72 10.20 31.92
N SER A 6 10.03 11.30 31.60
CA SER A 6 9.64 12.32 32.60
C SER A 6 8.73 11.76 33.70
N LYS A 7 7.83 10.83 33.35
CA LYS A 7 6.93 10.17 34.30
C LYS A 7 7.69 9.19 35.20
N VAL A 8 8.65 8.45 34.65
CA VAL A 8 9.48 7.51 35.40
C VAL A 8 10.46 8.24 36.33
N SER A 9 11.07 9.35 35.89
CA SER A 9 11.90 10.18 36.76
C SER A 9 11.09 10.78 37.93
N TYR A 10 9.83 11.17 37.69
CA TYR A 10 8.93 11.60 38.75
C TYR A 10 8.61 10.45 39.73
N LEU A 11 8.36 9.25 39.24
CA LEU A 11 8.17 8.05 40.06
C LEU A 11 9.41 7.77 40.93
N LYS A 12 10.62 7.83 40.37
CA LYS A 12 11.87 7.67 41.13
C LYS A 12 11.98 8.70 42.25
N GLY A 13 11.71 9.98 41.97
CA GLY A 13 11.69 11.02 42.99
C GLY A 13 10.63 10.80 44.08
N LEU A 14 9.46 10.28 43.73
CA LEU A 14 8.45 9.89 44.71
C LEU A 14 8.90 8.73 45.61
N ILE A 15 9.54 7.70 45.04
CA ILE A 15 10.07 6.55 45.80
C ILE A 15 11.14 7.02 46.80
N GLU A 16 12.00 7.95 46.39
CA GLU A 16 13.01 8.56 47.27
C GLU A 16 12.39 9.42 48.37
N GLY A 17 11.42 10.27 48.03
CA GLY A 17 10.75 11.16 48.98
C GLY A 17 9.83 10.46 49.99
N LEU A 18 9.36 9.26 49.67
CA LEU A 18 8.58 8.42 50.59
C LEU A 18 9.46 7.59 51.55
N GLU A 19 10.79 7.72 51.46
CA GLU A 19 11.76 6.97 52.27
C GLU A 19 11.51 5.45 52.24
N VAL A 20 11.19 4.92 51.06
CA VAL A 20 10.91 3.49 50.89
C VAL A 20 12.12 2.68 51.35
N LYS A 21 11.90 1.85 52.38
CA LYS A 21 12.91 0.93 52.93
C LYS A 21 13.34 -0.09 51.87
N LYS A 22 14.44 0.20 51.16
CA LYS A 22 14.99 -0.65 50.09
C LYS A 22 15.38 -2.06 50.55
N ASP A 23 15.52 -2.26 51.85
CA ASP A 23 15.82 -3.54 52.50
C ASP A 23 14.57 -4.38 52.79
N SER A 24 13.36 -3.78 52.79
CA SER A 24 12.11 -4.54 52.91
C SER A 24 11.80 -5.34 51.63
N LYS A 25 10.95 -6.37 51.75
CA LYS A 25 10.55 -7.18 50.58
C LYS A 25 9.86 -6.30 49.53
N GLU A 26 9.00 -5.39 49.98
CA GLU A 26 8.25 -4.46 49.15
C GLU A 26 9.15 -3.40 48.52
N GLY A 27 10.09 -2.84 49.27
CA GLY A 27 11.02 -1.82 48.77
C GLY A 27 11.99 -2.34 47.70
N LYS A 28 12.40 -3.62 47.81
CA LYS A 28 13.17 -4.29 46.75
C LYS A 28 12.37 -4.41 45.47
N VAL A 29 11.11 -4.85 45.56
CA VAL A 29 10.22 -4.99 44.39
C VAL A 29 9.99 -3.63 43.74
N ILE A 30 9.65 -2.60 44.52
CA ILE A 30 9.41 -1.24 44.01
C ILE A 30 10.66 -0.67 43.32
N SER A 31 11.85 -0.90 43.89
CA SER A 31 13.11 -0.43 43.28
C SER A 31 13.34 -1.10 41.91
N VAL A 32 13.22 -2.44 41.86
CA VAL A 32 13.39 -3.19 40.61
C VAL A 32 12.34 -2.79 39.57
N MET A 33 11.07 -2.60 39.98
CA MET A 33 10.02 -2.11 39.08
C MET A 33 10.35 -0.72 38.52
N SER A 34 10.87 0.18 39.34
CA SER A 34 11.24 1.52 38.90
C SER A 34 12.40 1.52 37.91
N ASP A 35 13.34 0.58 38.04
CA ASP A 35 14.45 0.43 37.11
C ASP A 35 13.98 -0.17 35.78
N ILE A 36 13.16 -1.23 35.82
CA ILE A 36 12.54 -1.80 34.60
C ILE A 36 11.75 -0.73 33.82
N LEU A 37 10.96 0.09 34.53
CA LEU A 37 10.22 1.18 33.89
C LEU A 37 11.15 2.23 33.27
N GLN A 38 12.32 2.45 33.85
CA GLN A 38 13.31 3.39 33.33
C GLN A 38 13.93 2.86 32.03
N ASP A 39 14.26 1.57 32.00
CA ASP A 39 14.78 0.91 30.81
C ASP A 39 13.74 0.94 29.68
N ILE A 40 12.48 0.58 29.98
CA ILE A 40 11.37 0.68 29.02
C ILE A 40 11.22 2.11 28.50
N ALA A 41 11.37 3.11 29.37
CA ALA A 41 11.25 4.50 28.94
C ALA A 41 12.35 4.90 27.94
N TYR A 42 13.56 4.39 28.09
CA TYR A 42 14.67 4.63 27.17
C TYR A 42 14.47 3.90 25.85
N GLU A 43 14.16 2.61 25.89
CA GLU A 43 13.89 1.79 24.69
C GLU A 43 12.74 2.37 23.85
N VAL A 44 11.69 2.88 24.50
CA VAL A 44 10.57 3.51 23.79
C VAL A 44 10.98 4.83 23.13
N GLU A 45 11.90 5.58 23.72
CA GLU A 45 12.37 6.83 23.11
C GLU A 45 13.26 6.55 21.90
N GLU A 46 14.18 5.58 22.00
CA GLU A 46 15.00 5.10 20.88
C GLU A 46 14.14 4.52 19.73
N MET A 47 13.08 3.79 20.07
CA MET A 47 12.13 3.27 19.08
C MET A 47 11.41 4.40 18.33
N LYS A 48 11.05 5.49 19.00
CA LYS A 48 10.43 6.65 18.32
C LYS A 48 11.41 7.36 17.39
N GLU A 49 12.67 7.49 17.79
CA GLU A 49 13.71 8.05 16.93
C GLU A 49 13.88 7.20 15.67
N SER A 50 13.98 5.87 15.84
CA SER A 50 14.04 4.91 14.73
C SER A 50 12.82 5.01 13.82
N GLN A 51 11.62 5.15 14.38
CA GLN A 51 10.39 5.33 13.60
C GLN A 51 10.39 6.65 12.82
N SER A 52 10.92 7.73 13.40
CA SER A 52 11.03 9.01 12.72
C SER A 52 11.95 8.93 11.50
N ILE A 53 13.07 8.20 11.61
CA ILE A 53 13.99 7.97 10.49
C ILE A 53 13.31 7.16 9.39
N ILE A 54 12.55 6.12 9.77
CA ILE A 54 11.81 5.32 8.79
C ILE A 54 10.77 6.18 8.06
N GLN A 55 10.07 7.07 8.77
CA GLN A 55 9.12 7.97 8.13
C GLN A 55 9.79 8.85 7.08
N GLU A 56 10.93 9.46 7.40
CA GLU A 56 11.71 10.27 6.46
C GLU A 56 12.15 9.47 5.22
N TYR A 57 12.55 8.21 5.42
CA TYR A 57 12.91 7.33 4.30
C TYR A 57 11.71 6.98 3.42
N VAL A 58 10.54 6.73 4.02
CA VAL A 58 9.29 6.48 3.27
C VAL A 58 8.87 7.72 2.50
N ASP A 59 8.95 8.90 3.11
CA ASP A 59 8.64 10.17 2.44
C ASP A 59 9.59 10.42 1.25
N THR A 60 10.85 9.99 1.37
CA THR A 60 11.82 10.06 0.26
C THR A 60 11.43 9.12 -0.88
N ILE A 61 11.05 7.87 -0.57
CA ILE A 61 10.57 6.91 -1.58
C ILE A 61 9.33 7.45 -2.29
N ASP A 62 8.40 8.05 -1.55
CA ASP A 62 7.17 8.64 -2.11
C ASP A 62 7.50 9.74 -3.13
N GLN A 63 8.44 10.63 -2.80
CA GLN A 63 8.90 11.67 -3.72
C GLN A 63 9.61 11.11 -4.95
N ASP A 64 10.44 10.08 -4.78
CA ASP A 64 11.11 9.40 -5.90
C ASP A 64 10.07 8.75 -6.84
N LEU A 65 9.05 8.11 -6.28
CA LEU A 65 7.95 7.51 -7.06
C LEU A 65 7.09 8.56 -7.77
N LEU A 66 6.81 9.69 -7.12
CA LEU A 66 6.10 10.80 -7.74
C LEU A 66 6.89 11.35 -8.93
N SER A 67 8.21 11.49 -8.80
CA SER A 67 9.07 11.95 -9.90
C SER A 67 9.03 10.97 -11.08
N LEU A 68 9.04 9.66 -10.81
CA LEU A 68 8.87 8.66 -11.85
C LEU A 68 7.46 8.70 -12.48
N GLN A 69 6.44 9.00 -11.68
CA GLN A 69 5.09 9.16 -12.21
C GLN A 69 5.05 10.33 -13.20
N GLU A 70 5.55 11.49 -12.80
CA GLU A 70 5.60 12.69 -13.65
C GLU A 70 6.45 12.47 -14.93
N ASP A 71 7.51 11.66 -14.87
CA ASP A 71 8.40 11.41 -16.01
C ASP A 71 7.89 10.32 -17.00
N PHE A 72 7.05 9.38 -16.54
CA PHE A 72 6.63 8.20 -17.33
C PHE A 72 5.13 8.09 -17.57
N TYR A 73 4.32 8.69 -16.69
CA TYR A 73 2.88 8.74 -16.79
C TYR A 73 2.50 10.20 -17.00
N ASP A 74 2.55 10.66 -18.25
CA ASP A 74 1.96 11.95 -18.61
C ASP A 74 0.49 11.93 -18.17
N GLU A 75 0.11 12.83 -17.24
CA GLU A 75 -1.26 12.92 -16.68
C GLU A 75 -2.35 13.16 -17.76
N ASP A 76 -1.94 13.42 -19.01
CA ASP A 76 -2.78 13.64 -20.18
C ASP A 76 -2.76 12.47 -21.20
N GLU A 77 -1.96 11.41 -21.03
CA GLU A 77 -1.84 10.26 -21.97
C GLU A 77 -2.51 8.96 -21.48
N ASP A 78 -3.25 8.97 -20.36
CA ASP A 78 -3.98 7.78 -19.90
C ASP A 78 -5.24 7.47 -20.73
N ASP A 79 -5.69 8.38 -21.60
CA ASP A 79 -6.74 8.09 -22.60
C ASP A 79 -6.14 7.62 -23.95
N ASP A 80 -4.92 8.01 -24.31
CA ASP A 80 -4.34 7.72 -25.63
C ASP A 80 -3.58 6.37 -25.69
N PHE A 81 -3.03 5.88 -24.56
CA PHE A 81 -2.35 4.57 -24.57
C PHE A 81 -3.31 3.37 -24.69
N LEU A 82 -4.59 3.56 -24.32
CA LEU A 82 -5.66 2.59 -24.60
C LEU A 82 -6.36 2.87 -25.94
N GLU A 83 -6.16 4.02 -26.58
CA GLU A 83 -6.74 4.27 -27.91
C GLU A 83 -6.20 3.30 -28.96
N ASP A 84 -5.02 2.71 -28.80
CA ASP A 84 -4.48 1.75 -29.77
C ASP A 84 -4.82 0.29 -29.46
N PHE A 85 -5.41 -0.01 -28.29
CA PHE A 85 -5.72 -1.39 -27.86
C PHE A 85 -7.21 -1.61 -27.59
N LEU A 86 -7.70 -2.77 -28.00
CA LEU A 86 -9.07 -3.23 -27.86
C LEU A 86 -9.13 -4.37 -26.83
N GLY A 87 -9.88 -4.17 -25.75
CA GLY A 87 -10.18 -5.23 -24.79
C GLY A 87 -11.30 -6.14 -25.29
N ILE A 88 -11.02 -7.44 -25.42
CA ILE A 88 -12.03 -8.46 -25.74
C ILE A 88 -12.05 -9.59 -24.73
N GLU A 89 -13.24 -10.08 -24.39
CA GLU A 89 -13.39 -11.25 -23.55
C GLU A 89 -13.20 -12.54 -24.37
N CYS A 90 -12.34 -13.44 -23.88
CA CYS A 90 -12.16 -14.75 -24.51
C CYS A 90 -13.39 -15.64 -24.24
N PRO A 91 -14.12 -16.10 -25.27
CA PRO A 91 -15.35 -16.90 -25.09
C PRO A 91 -15.11 -18.31 -24.55
N MET A 92 -13.85 -18.67 -24.29
CA MET A 92 -13.45 -20.01 -23.87
C MET A 92 -12.91 -20.06 -22.45
N CYS A 93 -12.47 -18.94 -21.90
CA CYS A 93 -11.88 -18.86 -20.55
C CYS A 93 -12.25 -17.59 -19.78
N ASP A 94 -13.07 -16.72 -20.36
CA ASP A 94 -13.62 -15.51 -19.77
C ASP A 94 -12.57 -14.50 -19.27
N GLU A 95 -11.33 -14.65 -19.71
CA GLU A 95 -10.26 -13.67 -19.50
C GLU A 95 -10.33 -12.57 -20.56
N THR A 96 -10.12 -11.33 -20.12
CA THR A 96 -9.97 -10.17 -21.00
C THR A 96 -8.58 -10.16 -21.62
N ILE A 97 -8.52 -10.10 -22.94
CA ILE A 97 -7.29 -9.97 -23.71
C ILE A 97 -7.28 -8.63 -24.43
N TYR A 98 -6.12 -7.97 -24.43
CA TYR A 98 -5.92 -6.68 -25.10
C TYR A 98 -5.22 -6.91 -26.44
N ILE A 99 -5.79 -6.38 -27.52
CA ILE A 99 -5.31 -6.56 -28.89
C ILE A 99 -5.17 -5.20 -29.56
N ASP A 100 -4.07 -4.98 -30.26
CA ASP A 100 -3.86 -3.78 -31.07
C ASP A 100 -4.97 -3.59 -32.14
N LYS A 101 -5.52 -2.37 -32.26
CA LYS A 101 -6.63 -2.05 -33.19
C LYS A 101 -6.24 -2.32 -34.65
N ASP A 102 -4.97 -2.18 -35.03
CA ASP A 102 -4.48 -2.51 -36.37
C ASP A 102 -4.58 -4.01 -36.67
N VAL A 103 -4.39 -4.85 -35.65
CA VAL A 103 -4.54 -6.30 -35.74
C VAL A 103 -6.03 -6.68 -35.81
N PHE A 104 -6.90 -5.96 -35.10
CA PHE A 104 -8.35 -6.20 -35.15
C PHE A 104 -8.98 -5.85 -36.51
N GLY A 105 -8.52 -4.76 -37.16
CA GLY A 105 -8.98 -4.34 -38.49
C GLY A 105 -8.68 -5.35 -39.61
N GLY A 106 -7.70 -6.23 -39.41
CA GLY A 106 -7.44 -7.40 -40.25
C GLY A 106 -8.33 -8.56 -39.85
N LYS A 107 -9.33 -8.90 -40.68
CA LYS A 107 -10.21 -10.07 -40.49
C LYS A 107 -9.40 -11.38 -40.30
N GLY A 108 -9.08 -11.72 -39.06
CA GLY A 108 -8.20 -12.83 -38.70
C GLY A 108 -8.64 -13.55 -37.43
N ASN A 109 -8.03 -14.71 -37.20
CA ASN A 109 -8.14 -15.44 -35.94
C ASN A 109 -6.92 -15.10 -35.06
N ILE A 110 -7.13 -14.85 -33.77
CA ILE A 110 -6.06 -14.68 -32.79
C ILE A 110 -6.06 -15.83 -31.80
N CYS A 111 -4.88 -16.22 -31.30
CA CYS A 111 -4.77 -17.23 -30.25
C CYS A 111 -4.82 -16.56 -28.87
N CYS A 112 -5.71 -17.03 -27.99
CA CYS A 112 -5.74 -16.56 -26.60
C CYS A 112 -4.44 -16.95 -25.87
N PRO A 113 -3.71 -16.02 -25.23
CA PRO A 113 -2.50 -16.35 -24.46
C PRO A 113 -2.80 -17.18 -23.20
N ASN A 114 -4.01 -17.09 -22.66
CA ASN A 114 -4.41 -17.87 -21.49
C ASN A 114 -4.79 -19.31 -21.86
N CYS A 115 -5.80 -19.48 -22.72
CA CYS A 115 -6.33 -20.82 -23.03
C CYS A 115 -5.82 -21.45 -24.33
N HIS A 116 -5.00 -20.73 -25.10
CA HIS A 116 -4.35 -21.19 -26.34
C HIS A 116 -5.33 -21.64 -27.45
N LYS A 117 -6.59 -21.19 -27.37
CA LYS A 117 -7.61 -21.46 -28.39
C LYS A 117 -7.73 -20.27 -29.34
N GLU A 118 -8.06 -20.58 -30.60
CA GLU A 118 -8.34 -19.56 -31.61
C GLU A 118 -9.66 -18.84 -31.34
N ILE A 119 -9.60 -17.51 -31.39
CA ILE A 119 -10.70 -16.58 -31.24
C ILE A 119 -10.93 -15.94 -32.61
N SER A 120 -12.16 -15.98 -33.11
CA SER A 120 -12.51 -15.32 -34.37
C SER A 120 -12.99 -13.89 -34.10
N LEU A 121 -12.28 -12.91 -34.68
CA LEU A 121 -12.54 -11.49 -34.44
C LEU A 121 -13.80 -10.95 -35.17
N ASN A 122 -14.42 -11.74 -36.05
CA ASN A 122 -15.56 -11.31 -36.87
C ASN A 122 -16.88 -11.08 -36.09
N ASN A 123 -17.02 -11.59 -34.87
CA ASN A 123 -18.27 -11.59 -34.09
C ASN A 123 -18.10 -11.01 -32.67
N ILE A 124 -17.01 -10.29 -32.42
CA ILE A 124 -16.68 -9.79 -31.08
C ILE A 124 -16.95 -8.29 -31.03
N TYR A 125 -17.74 -7.88 -30.04
CA TYR A 125 -18.03 -6.47 -29.77
C TYR A 125 -16.89 -5.89 -28.94
N SER A 126 -16.40 -4.72 -29.33
CA SER A 126 -15.44 -3.96 -28.53
C SER A 126 -16.11 -3.58 -27.22
N CYS A 127 -15.48 -3.90 -26.09
CA CYS A 127 -15.86 -3.32 -24.82
C CYS A 127 -15.05 -2.03 -24.65
N ASP A 128 -15.40 -1.02 -25.46
CA ASP A 128 -14.98 0.34 -25.14
C ASP A 128 -15.72 0.68 -23.83
N TYR A 129 -15.00 1.22 -22.84
CA TYR A 129 -15.44 1.41 -21.45
C TYR A 129 -16.63 2.39 -21.26
N GLU A 130 -17.47 2.59 -22.28
CA GLU A 130 -18.80 3.20 -22.22
C GLU A 130 -19.94 2.25 -22.69
N CYS A 131 -19.79 0.94 -22.55
CA CYS A 131 -20.90 0.00 -22.82
C CYS A 131 -21.92 -0.08 -21.66
N GLU A 132 -22.50 1.05 -21.23
CA GLU A 132 -23.67 1.06 -20.33
C GLU A 132 -25.04 1.28 -21.00
N GLU A 133 -25.16 1.50 -22.33
CA GLU A 133 -26.47 1.88 -22.91
C GLU A 133 -27.08 1.03 -24.05
N LEU A 134 -26.67 -0.22 -24.31
CA LEU A 134 -27.32 -1.03 -25.37
C LEU A 134 -27.88 -2.40 -24.97
N LYS A 135 -28.18 -2.63 -23.68
CA LYS A 135 -28.97 -3.80 -23.27
C LYS A 135 -30.50 -3.66 -23.41
N ASN A 136 -31.03 -2.52 -23.88
CA ASN A 136 -32.48 -2.28 -23.94
C ASN A 136 -33.02 -1.80 -25.31
N LYS A 137 -32.58 -2.37 -26.43
CA LYS A 137 -33.35 -2.31 -27.68
C LYS A 137 -33.22 -3.60 -28.47
N ASN A 138 -34.02 -4.60 -28.11
CA ASN A 138 -34.52 -5.65 -29.00
C ASN A 138 -35.74 -6.28 -28.32
N ASP A 139 -36.83 -5.50 -28.25
CA ASP A 139 -38.19 -6.01 -28.47
C ASP A 139 -38.60 -5.56 -29.88
#